data_AF-A0A1Z8Y5N0-F1
#
_entry.id   AF-A0A1Z8Y5N0-F1
#
_cell.length_a   1.000
_cell.length_b   1.000
_cell.length_c   1.000
_cell.angle_alpha   90.00
_cell.angle_beta   90.00
_cell.angle_gamma   90.00
#
_symmetry.space_group_name_H-M   'P 1'
#
loop_
_entity.id
_entity.type
_entity.pdbx_description
1 polymer ?
#
loop_
_entity_poly.entity_id
_entity_poly.type
_entity_poly.pdbx_seq_one_letter_code
_entity_poly.pdbx_strand_id
1 'polypeptide(L)'
;MRVIDRTLVIVALVVAAVAILRPTTSPSIADSMSRSFETLGPAESLELTGDPSLMVRNTEGRIAWGDEPTARSWSIGAVHIDRIIKKLLQTEDYSVEREEMETELKEIEAEFNERAQGIQGEYGDIGEEDPAFPEAQGRMQALMQEYQQFTQVSRGRITMLEAEQLERSYRELIEAMEIVADQRSIDFVYRFIPTLEPFGTQSSEQAMLQIQLRTFLKYPDAVDITQHVLDELDLE
;
A
#
# COMPACT_ATOMS: atom_id res chain seq x y z
N MET A 1 -5.75 57.39 79.57
CA MET A 1 -6.59 57.01 78.43
C MET A 1 -8.03 57.16 78.81
N ARG A 2 -8.75 58.06 78.12
CA ARG A 2 -10.16 58.34 78.43
C ARG A 2 -10.98 57.12 78.02
N VAL A 3 -12.09 56.85 78.73
CA VAL A 3 -12.95 55.66 78.54
C VAL A 3 -13.31 55.42 77.06
N ILE A 4 -13.43 56.52 76.30
CA ILE A 4 -13.71 56.56 74.86
C ILE A 4 -12.63 55.83 74.02
N ASP A 5 -11.34 55.97 74.38
CA ASP A 5 -10.23 55.34 73.64
C ASP A 5 -10.23 53.82 73.80
N ARG A 6 -10.61 53.32 74.99
CA ARG A 6 -10.70 51.88 75.27
C ARG A 6 -11.87 51.24 74.54
N THR A 7 -13.02 51.90 74.48
CA THR A 7 -14.18 51.41 73.71
C THR A 7 -13.90 51.36 72.21
N LEU A 8 -13.20 52.35 71.65
CA LEU A 8 -12.84 52.36 70.23
C LEU A 8 -11.89 51.21 69.87
N VAL A 9 -10.89 50.95 70.73
CA VAL A 9 -9.94 49.85 70.50
C VAL A 9 -10.63 48.49 70.60
N ILE A 10 -11.52 48.30 71.58
CA ILE A 10 -12.26 47.03 71.74
C ILE A 10 -13.21 46.80 70.56
N VAL A 11 -13.92 47.83 70.09
CA VAL A 11 -14.81 47.72 68.92
C VAL A 11 -14.00 47.39 67.65
N ALA A 12 -12.85 48.05 67.45
CA ALA A 12 -11.98 47.74 66.31
C ALA A 12 -11.46 46.29 66.34
N LEU A 13 -11.12 45.77 67.53
CA LEU A 13 -10.63 44.41 67.70
C LEU A 13 -11.72 43.35 67.46
N VAL A 14 -12.96 43.64 67.89
CA VAL A 14 -14.11 42.75 67.63
C VAL A 14 -14.47 42.75 66.15
N VAL A 15 -14.42 43.90 65.47
CA VAL A 15 -14.67 43.98 64.02
C VAL A 15 -13.59 43.23 63.22
N ALA A 16 -12.33 43.34 63.62
CA ALA A 16 -11.23 42.60 62.99
C ALA A 16 -11.34 41.08 63.21
N ALA A 17 -11.70 40.65 64.41
CA ALA A 17 -11.90 39.23 64.71
C ALA A 17 -13.08 38.63 63.92
N VAL A 18 -14.18 39.38 63.79
CA VAL A 18 -15.35 38.95 62.98
C VAL A 18 -15.04 38.92 61.48
N ALA A 19 -14.10 39.74 60.98
CA ALA A 19 -13.68 39.70 59.58
C ALA A 19 -12.84 38.46 59.24
N ILE A 20 -12.04 37.96 60.18
CA ILE A 20 -11.16 36.79 59.98
C ILE A 20 -11.93 35.46 60.09
N LEU A 21 -13.03 35.43 60.85
CA LEU A 21 -13.86 34.23 61.08
C LEU A 21 -14.97 34.02 60.03
N ARG A 22 -15.03 34.84 58.98
CA ARG A 22 -15.98 34.61 57.88
C ARG A 22 -15.45 33.50 56.97
N PRO A 23 -16.18 32.40 56.77
CA PRO A 23 -15.82 31.43 55.74
C PRO A 23 -15.84 32.15 54.40
N THR A 24 -14.68 32.29 53.77
CA THR A 24 -14.58 32.65 52.36
C THR A 24 -15.11 31.46 51.58
N THR A 25 -16.40 31.48 51.24
CA THR A 25 -16.87 30.70 50.10
C THR A 25 -16.17 31.30 48.89
N SER A 26 -15.07 30.67 48.44
CA SER A 26 -14.55 30.94 47.11
C SER A 26 -15.66 30.58 46.13
N PRO A 27 -16.27 31.54 45.41
CA PRO A 27 -17.09 31.15 44.30
C PRO A 27 -16.15 30.47 43.30
N SER A 28 -16.45 29.23 42.93
CA SER A 28 -15.89 28.61 41.73
C SER A 28 -16.45 29.39 40.53
N ILE A 29 -15.83 30.53 40.23
CA ILE A 29 -16.10 31.26 39.00
C ILE A 29 -15.34 30.48 37.93
N ALA A 30 -16.09 29.80 37.07
CA ALA A 30 -15.58 29.40 35.78
C ALA A 30 -15.17 30.69 35.05
N ASP A 31 -13.85 30.94 35.04
CA ASP A 31 -13.26 32.05 34.32
C ASP A 31 -13.43 31.78 32.82
N SER A 32 -14.59 32.21 32.33
CA SER A 32 -14.98 32.23 30.92
C SER A 32 -14.60 33.56 30.27
N MET A 33 -13.66 34.28 30.87
CA MET A 33 -13.03 35.45 30.27
C MET A 33 -11.92 34.96 29.37
N SER A 34 -12.27 34.78 28.09
CA SER A 34 -11.38 34.95 26.94
C SER A 34 -9.90 34.67 27.25
N ARG A 35 -9.54 33.39 27.38
CA ARG A 35 -8.19 32.99 26.99
C ARG A 35 -8.11 33.35 25.51
N SER A 36 -7.49 34.49 25.22
CA SER A 36 -6.62 34.59 24.07
C SER A 36 -5.98 33.21 23.92
N PHE A 37 -6.09 32.60 22.74
CA PHE A 37 -5.18 31.53 22.38
C PHE A 37 -3.80 32.17 22.44
N GLU A 38 -3.24 32.21 23.65
CA GLU A 38 -1.85 32.46 23.93
C GLU A 38 -1.21 31.36 23.12
N THR A 39 -0.72 31.75 21.96
CA THR A 39 -0.07 30.85 21.03
C THR A 39 0.98 30.21 21.89
N LEU A 40 0.78 28.93 22.23
CA LEU A 40 1.76 28.19 23.02
C LEU A 40 3.07 28.48 22.29
N GLY A 41 4.03 29.12 22.98
CA GLY A 41 5.36 29.26 22.44
C GLY A 41 5.89 27.87 22.06
N PRO A 42 7.08 27.74 21.45
CA PRO A 42 7.65 26.43 21.18
C PRO A 42 7.66 25.59 22.48
N ALA A 43 6.74 24.63 22.56
CA ALA A 43 6.55 23.76 23.71
C ALA A 43 7.18 22.42 23.36
N GLU A 44 8.16 21.99 24.16
CA GLU A 44 8.82 20.69 23.97
C GLU A 44 7.88 19.52 24.31
N SER A 45 6.89 19.76 25.17
CA SER A 45 5.86 18.80 25.53
C SER A 45 4.56 19.48 25.98
N LEU A 46 3.46 18.73 25.90
CA LEU A 46 2.13 19.07 26.36
C LEU A 46 1.67 17.99 27.35
N GLU A 47 1.47 18.36 28.61
CA GLU A 47 0.86 17.46 29.60
C GLU A 47 -0.66 17.59 29.55
N LEU A 48 -1.33 16.49 29.19
CA LEU A 48 -2.77 16.35 29.29
C LEU A 48 -3.10 15.78 30.67
N THR A 49 -3.66 16.63 31.53
CA THR A 49 -4.05 16.26 32.90
C THR A 49 -5.18 15.22 32.87
N GLY A 50 -4.96 14.09 33.55
CA GLY A 50 -5.87 12.94 33.68
C GLY A 50 -5.34 11.97 34.74
N ASP A 51 -6.01 10.84 34.96
CA ASP A 51 -5.50 9.75 35.82
C ASP A 51 -5.41 8.45 34.99
N PRO A 52 -4.22 8.07 34.48
CA PRO A 52 -2.94 8.78 34.59
C PRO A 52 -2.84 10.00 33.66
N SER A 53 -1.92 10.93 33.94
CA SER A 53 -1.61 12.04 33.03
C SER A 53 -0.91 11.53 31.77
N LEU A 54 -1.15 12.18 30.63
CA LEU A 54 -0.57 11.81 29.34
C LEU A 54 0.38 12.92 28.88
N MET A 55 1.65 12.56 28.63
CA MET A 55 2.64 13.49 28.11
C MET A 55 2.74 13.35 26.59
N VAL A 56 2.32 14.39 25.87
CA VAL A 56 2.40 14.47 24.42
C VAL A 56 3.66 15.25 24.03
N ARG A 57 4.47 14.72 23.11
CA ARG A 57 5.73 15.34 22.66
C ARG A 57 5.92 15.17 21.15
N ASN A 58 6.81 15.97 20.57
CA ASN A 58 7.26 15.75 19.20
C ASN A 58 8.40 14.72 19.20
N THR A 59 8.19 13.59 18.54
CA THR A 59 9.23 12.59 18.28
C THR A 59 9.31 12.38 16.77
N GLU A 60 10.47 12.69 16.17
CA GLU A 60 10.69 12.52 14.72
C GLU A 60 9.63 13.22 13.85
N GLY A 61 9.13 14.39 14.28
CA GLY A 61 8.09 15.12 13.54
C GLY A 61 6.66 14.58 13.74
N ARG A 62 6.45 13.62 14.65
CA ARG A 62 5.14 13.04 14.97
C ARG A 62 4.71 13.34 16.40
N ILE A 63 3.41 13.31 16.64
CA ILE A 63 2.81 13.42 17.97
C ILE A 63 3.00 12.06 18.67
N ALA A 64 3.83 12.01 19.71
CA ALA A 64 4.08 10.81 20.50
C ALA A 64 3.55 10.97 21.92
N TRP A 65 3.11 9.87 22.52
CA TRP A 65 2.58 9.84 23.90
C TRP A 65 3.23 8.76 24.78
N GLY A 66 4.23 8.06 24.26
CA GLY A 66 5.04 7.08 24.98
C GLY A 66 6.43 6.95 24.37
N ASP A 67 7.25 6.10 24.95
CA ASP A 67 8.63 5.84 24.47
C ASP A 67 8.67 4.64 23.49
N GLU A 68 7.58 3.89 23.34
CA GLU A 68 7.48 2.81 22.37
C GLU A 68 7.33 3.36 20.94
N PRO A 69 7.94 2.72 19.93
CA PRO A 69 7.83 3.15 18.53
C PRO A 69 6.39 3.23 18.00
N THR A 70 5.45 2.49 18.59
CA THR A 70 4.03 2.47 18.21
C THR A 70 3.19 3.49 18.96
N ALA A 71 3.70 4.10 20.03
CA ALA A 71 2.99 5.08 20.87
C ALA A 71 3.05 6.50 20.28
N ARG A 72 2.72 6.63 18.98
CA ARG A 72 2.71 7.89 18.23
C ARG A 72 1.63 7.92 17.15
N SER A 73 1.34 9.11 16.66
CA SER A 73 0.45 9.35 15.53
C SER A 73 1.12 8.88 14.25
N TRP A 74 0.36 8.20 13.41
CA TRP A 74 0.83 7.70 12.13
C TRP A 74 -0.03 8.25 11.00
N SER A 75 0.64 8.60 9.92
CA SER A 75 0.05 8.99 8.65
C SER A 75 -0.14 7.76 7.76
N ILE A 76 -1.21 7.77 6.99
CA ILE A 76 -1.62 6.63 6.17
C ILE A 76 -1.78 7.09 4.72
N GLY A 77 -1.20 6.33 3.81
CA GLY A 77 -1.44 6.36 2.38
C GLY A 77 -2.08 5.07 1.90
N ALA A 78 -2.61 5.08 0.68
CA ALA A 78 -3.17 3.93 0.03
C ALA A 78 -2.75 3.90 -1.44
N VAL A 79 -2.51 2.70 -1.98
CA VAL A 79 -2.02 2.53 -3.34
C VAL A 79 -2.79 1.44 -4.09
N HIS A 80 -3.11 1.70 -5.34
CA HIS A 80 -3.73 0.75 -6.26
C HIS A 80 -2.65 -0.03 -7.03
N ILE A 81 -2.24 -1.15 -6.43
CA ILE A 81 -1.14 -1.98 -6.92
C ILE A 81 -1.45 -2.57 -8.29
N ASP A 82 -2.66 -3.09 -8.49
CA ASP A 82 -3.03 -3.77 -9.74
C ASP A 82 -2.97 -2.82 -10.95
N ARG A 83 -3.35 -1.54 -10.77
CA ARG A 83 -3.26 -0.52 -11.82
C ARG A 83 -1.81 -0.24 -12.21
N ILE A 84 -0.92 -0.11 -11.22
CA ILE A 84 0.48 0.21 -11.45
C ILE A 84 1.20 -0.99 -12.09
N ILE A 85 1.03 -2.21 -11.55
CA ILE A 85 1.66 -3.42 -12.10
C ILE A 85 1.23 -3.64 -13.56
N LYS A 86 -0.04 -3.43 -13.90
CA LYS A 86 -0.49 -3.57 -15.30
C LYS A 86 0.22 -2.59 -16.24
N LYS A 87 0.54 -1.38 -15.78
CA LYS A 87 1.29 -0.40 -16.57
C LYS A 87 2.76 -0.75 -16.65
N LEU A 88 3.36 -1.19 -15.53
CA LEU A 88 4.73 -1.72 -15.52
C LEU A 88 4.88 -2.86 -16.52
N LEU A 89 4.01 -3.86 -16.50
CA LEU A 89 4.06 -4.99 -17.44
C LEU A 89 3.91 -4.58 -18.92
N GLN A 90 3.42 -3.38 -19.20
CA GLN A 90 3.26 -2.81 -20.55
C GLN A 90 4.44 -1.94 -20.99
N THR A 91 5.48 -1.79 -20.15
CA THR A 91 6.70 -1.06 -20.53
C THR A 91 7.41 -1.76 -21.70
N GLU A 92 8.24 -0.98 -22.39
CA GLU A 92 9.01 -1.47 -23.54
C GLU A 92 9.91 -2.64 -23.14
N ASP A 93 10.63 -2.55 -22.03
CA ASP A 93 11.55 -3.58 -21.55
C ASP A 93 10.88 -4.97 -21.43
N TYR A 94 9.75 -5.06 -20.72
CA TYR A 94 9.04 -6.33 -20.59
C TYR A 94 8.39 -6.79 -21.90
N SER A 95 8.00 -5.85 -22.76
CA SER A 95 7.43 -6.16 -24.07
C SER A 95 8.48 -6.78 -25.00
N VAL A 96 9.68 -6.21 -25.03
CA VAL A 96 10.83 -6.73 -25.79
C VAL A 96 11.19 -8.14 -25.33
N GLU A 97 11.30 -8.38 -24.02
CA GLU A 97 11.59 -9.73 -23.48
C GLU A 97 10.54 -10.77 -23.93
N ARG A 98 9.26 -10.40 -23.95
CA ARG A 98 8.18 -11.27 -24.43
C ARG A 98 8.27 -11.51 -25.94
N GLU A 99 8.54 -10.45 -26.72
CA GLU A 99 8.70 -10.54 -28.17
C GLU A 99 9.91 -11.39 -28.58
N GLU A 100 11.03 -11.26 -27.87
CA GLU A 100 12.21 -12.09 -28.05
C GLU A 100 11.90 -13.56 -27.78
N MET A 101 11.22 -13.87 -26.66
CA MET A 101 10.78 -15.22 -26.35
C MET A 101 9.80 -15.76 -27.41
N GLU A 102 8.82 -14.97 -27.84
CA GLU A 102 7.90 -15.36 -28.91
C GLU A 102 8.63 -15.65 -30.22
N THR A 103 9.64 -14.85 -30.56
CA THR A 103 10.45 -15.03 -31.77
C THR A 103 11.24 -16.33 -31.70
N GLU A 104 11.92 -16.60 -30.59
CA GLU A 104 12.63 -17.87 -30.36
C GLU A 104 11.69 -19.08 -30.51
N LEU A 105 10.50 -19.02 -29.91
CA LEU A 105 9.53 -20.10 -29.99
C LEU A 105 8.98 -20.29 -31.41
N LYS A 106 8.75 -19.21 -32.16
CA LYS A 106 8.30 -19.27 -33.57
C LYS A 106 9.37 -19.85 -34.49
N GLU A 107 10.65 -19.55 -34.25
CA GLU A 107 11.77 -20.13 -35.00
C GLU A 107 11.85 -21.65 -34.80
N ILE A 108 11.71 -22.12 -33.56
CA ILE A 108 11.68 -23.56 -33.27
C ILE A 108 10.46 -24.23 -33.91
N GLU A 109 9.29 -23.58 -33.85
CA GLU A 109 8.08 -24.10 -34.51
C GLU A 109 8.24 -24.17 -36.04
N ALA A 110 8.94 -23.21 -36.66
CA ALA A 110 9.26 -23.26 -38.08
C ALA A 110 10.16 -24.47 -38.42
N GLU A 111 11.14 -24.80 -37.58
CA GLU A 111 11.97 -26.00 -37.73
C GLU A 111 11.13 -27.29 -37.69
N PHE A 112 10.18 -27.39 -36.76
CA PHE A 112 9.25 -28.52 -36.71
C PHE A 112 8.43 -28.65 -38.00
N ASN A 113 7.94 -27.53 -38.53
CA ASN A 113 7.19 -27.51 -39.78
C ASN A 113 8.04 -27.94 -40.98
N GLU A 114 9.29 -27.50 -41.06
CA GLU A 114 10.24 -27.92 -42.10
C GLU A 114 10.52 -29.42 -42.01
N ARG A 115 10.78 -29.94 -40.81
CA ARG A 115 10.98 -31.39 -40.58
C ARG A 115 9.74 -32.20 -40.96
N ALA A 116 8.54 -31.72 -40.64
CA ALA A 116 7.29 -32.38 -41.00
C ALA A 116 7.08 -32.42 -42.52
N GLN A 117 7.32 -31.30 -43.20
CA GLN A 117 7.26 -31.21 -44.67
C GLN A 117 8.31 -32.11 -45.34
N GLY A 118 9.51 -32.22 -44.76
CA GLY A 118 10.54 -33.15 -45.21
C GLY A 118 10.08 -34.60 -45.15
N ILE A 119 9.53 -35.03 -44.02
CA ILE A 119 8.97 -36.40 -43.88
C ILE A 119 7.82 -36.62 -44.86
N GLN A 120 6.91 -35.65 -45.02
CA GLN A 120 5.80 -35.76 -45.96
C GLN A 120 6.29 -35.79 -47.42
N GLY A 121 7.35 -35.06 -47.76
CA GLY A 121 7.95 -35.10 -49.10
C GLY A 121 8.65 -36.43 -49.41
N GLU A 122 9.31 -37.03 -48.41
CA GLU A 122 10.00 -38.33 -48.56
C GLU A 122 9.02 -39.52 -48.63
N TYR A 123 7.92 -39.47 -47.86
CA TYR A 123 7.05 -40.64 -47.63
C TYR A 123 5.56 -40.39 -47.91
N GLY A 124 5.16 -39.22 -48.43
CA GLY A 124 3.74 -38.89 -48.64
C GLY A 124 3.05 -39.71 -49.72
N ASP A 125 3.82 -40.24 -50.68
CA ASP A 125 3.33 -41.01 -51.82
C ASP A 125 3.41 -42.54 -51.62
N ILE A 126 3.97 -43.00 -50.50
CA ILE A 126 4.05 -44.44 -50.21
C ILE A 126 2.77 -44.96 -49.55
N GLY A 127 2.29 -46.11 -50.00
CA GLY A 127 1.09 -46.76 -49.45
C GLY A 127 1.41 -47.63 -48.23
N GLU A 128 0.37 -48.07 -47.51
CA GLU A 128 0.50 -48.93 -46.31
C GLU A 128 1.18 -50.29 -46.60
N GLU A 129 1.19 -50.72 -47.85
CA GLU A 129 1.83 -51.97 -48.31
C GLU A 129 3.33 -51.81 -48.61
N ASP A 130 3.86 -50.58 -48.60
CA ASP A 130 5.27 -50.30 -48.90
C ASP A 130 6.18 -50.69 -47.72
N PRO A 131 7.30 -51.40 -47.95
CA PRO A 131 8.25 -51.76 -46.90
C PRO A 131 8.82 -50.58 -46.09
N ALA A 132 8.82 -49.36 -46.64
CA ALA A 132 9.29 -48.14 -45.99
C ALA A 132 8.21 -47.46 -45.13
N PHE A 133 6.94 -47.90 -45.21
CA PHE A 133 5.82 -47.30 -44.48
C PHE A 133 5.99 -47.33 -42.94
N PRO A 134 6.48 -48.42 -42.31
CA PRO A 134 6.73 -48.43 -40.88
C PRO A 134 7.80 -47.42 -40.43
N GLU A 135 8.80 -47.14 -41.26
CA GLU A 135 9.83 -46.14 -40.96
C GLU A 135 9.24 -44.72 -41.02
N ALA A 136 8.45 -44.42 -42.04
CA ALA A 136 7.74 -43.15 -42.17
C ALA A 136 6.85 -42.86 -40.97
N GLN A 137 6.06 -43.86 -40.55
CA GLN A 137 5.20 -43.77 -39.38
C GLN A 137 6.01 -43.52 -38.11
N GLY A 138 7.12 -44.24 -37.92
CA GLY A 138 8.01 -44.07 -36.77
C GLY A 138 8.61 -42.66 -36.69
N ARG A 139 9.10 -42.11 -37.81
CA ARG A 139 9.65 -40.75 -37.86
C ARG A 139 8.60 -39.69 -37.58
N MET A 140 7.41 -39.82 -38.18
CA MET A 140 6.30 -38.89 -37.92
C MET A 140 5.84 -38.96 -36.47
N GLN A 141 5.72 -40.16 -35.90
CA GLN A 141 5.35 -40.32 -34.49
C GLN A 141 6.40 -39.74 -33.54
N ALA A 142 7.69 -39.90 -33.83
CA ALA A 142 8.77 -39.28 -33.07
C ALA A 142 8.70 -37.75 -33.13
N LEU A 143 8.52 -37.17 -34.32
CA LEU A 143 8.36 -35.72 -34.49
C LEU A 143 7.16 -35.18 -33.71
N MET A 144 6.03 -35.89 -33.74
CA MET A 144 4.83 -35.52 -32.98
C MET A 144 5.06 -35.57 -31.47
N GLN A 145 5.84 -36.53 -30.96
CA GLN A 145 6.19 -36.60 -29.54
C GLN A 145 7.11 -35.43 -29.14
N GLU A 146 8.13 -35.13 -29.95
CA GLU A 146 9.01 -33.98 -29.74
C GLU A 146 8.23 -32.66 -29.75
N TYR A 147 7.31 -32.47 -30.70
CA TYR A 147 6.48 -31.27 -30.78
C TYR A 147 5.53 -31.11 -29.57
N GLN A 148 4.95 -32.21 -29.09
CA GLN A 148 4.14 -32.20 -27.87
C GLN A 148 4.97 -31.77 -26.65
N GLN A 149 6.19 -32.30 -26.51
CA GLN A 149 7.10 -31.92 -25.44
C GLN A 149 7.52 -30.46 -25.56
N PHE A 150 7.86 -30.00 -26.76
CA PHE A 150 8.18 -28.60 -27.04
C PHE A 150 7.03 -27.68 -26.63
N THR A 151 5.79 -27.99 -27.02
CA THR A 151 4.61 -27.19 -26.64
C THR A 151 4.44 -27.10 -25.13
N GLN A 152 4.65 -28.21 -24.42
CA GLN A 152 4.56 -28.23 -22.95
C GLN A 152 5.65 -27.38 -22.31
N VAL A 153 6.90 -27.52 -22.75
CA VAL A 153 8.04 -26.74 -22.24
C VAL A 153 7.87 -25.26 -22.54
N SER A 154 7.43 -24.91 -23.75
CA SER A 154 7.22 -23.53 -24.19
C SER A 154 6.17 -22.82 -23.34
N ARG A 155 5.04 -23.48 -23.05
CA ARG A 155 4.04 -22.96 -22.11
C ARG A 155 4.64 -22.71 -20.73
N GLY A 156 5.46 -23.66 -20.25
CA GLY A 156 6.17 -23.50 -18.98
C GLY A 156 7.10 -22.28 -18.97
N ARG A 157 7.88 -22.07 -20.05
CA ARG A 157 8.75 -20.91 -20.20
C ARG A 157 7.98 -19.58 -20.22
N ILE A 158 6.86 -19.53 -20.96
CA ILE A 158 6.00 -18.34 -21.01
C ILE A 158 5.46 -18.01 -19.62
N THR A 159 4.87 -19.00 -18.93
CA THR A 159 4.35 -18.80 -17.57
C THR A 159 5.45 -18.39 -16.58
N MET A 160 6.68 -18.92 -16.74
CA MET A 160 7.81 -18.53 -15.90
C MET A 160 8.21 -17.08 -16.16
N LEU A 161 8.30 -16.65 -17.42
CA LEU A 161 8.58 -15.26 -17.77
C LEU A 161 7.51 -14.32 -17.22
N GLU A 162 6.22 -14.65 -17.39
CA GLU A 162 5.12 -13.86 -16.84
C GLU A 162 5.23 -13.71 -15.32
N ALA A 163 5.57 -14.79 -14.61
CA ALA A 163 5.76 -14.76 -13.17
C ALA A 163 6.97 -13.93 -12.74
N GLU A 164 8.09 -14.04 -13.46
CA GLU A 164 9.30 -13.25 -13.22
C GLU A 164 9.06 -11.76 -13.45
N GLN A 165 8.39 -11.39 -14.53
CA GLN A 165 8.03 -10.00 -14.82
C GLN A 165 7.05 -9.45 -13.77
N LEU A 166 6.11 -10.26 -13.28
CA LEU A 166 5.20 -9.87 -12.21
C LEU A 166 5.95 -9.61 -10.89
N GLU A 167 6.90 -10.48 -10.53
CA GLU A 167 7.72 -10.29 -9.34
C GLU A 167 8.61 -9.04 -9.44
N ARG A 168 9.29 -8.86 -10.57
CA ARG A 168 10.14 -7.68 -10.83
C ARG A 168 9.32 -6.40 -10.75
N SER A 169 8.16 -6.36 -11.41
CA SER A 169 7.23 -5.22 -11.35
C SER A 169 6.76 -4.93 -9.93
N TYR A 170 6.50 -5.96 -9.12
CA TYR A 170 6.11 -5.77 -7.72
C TYR A 170 7.25 -5.16 -6.89
N ARG A 171 8.50 -5.58 -7.11
CA ARG A 171 9.66 -5.03 -6.39
C ARG A 171 9.89 -3.56 -6.76
N GLU A 172 9.85 -3.25 -8.05
CA GLU A 172 9.98 -1.89 -8.57
C GLU A 172 8.89 -0.95 -8.02
N LEU A 173 7.64 -1.43 -7.95
CA LEU A 173 6.55 -0.72 -7.30
C LEU A 173 6.82 -0.41 -5.83
N ILE A 174 7.38 -1.37 -5.08
CA ILE A 174 7.68 -1.18 -3.66
C ILE A 174 8.76 -0.11 -3.49
N GLU A 175 9.80 -0.13 -4.32
CA GLU A 175 10.87 0.89 -4.30
C GLU A 175 10.31 2.30 -4.58
N ALA A 176 9.51 2.47 -5.63
CA ALA A 176 8.87 3.75 -5.92
C ALA A 176 7.88 4.19 -4.83
N MET A 177 7.13 3.24 -4.25
CA MET A 177 6.22 3.51 -3.14
C MET A 177 6.96 3.99 -1.89
N GLU A 178 8.11 3.40 -1.56
CA GLU A 178 8.96 3.83 -0.44
C GLU A 178 9.45 5.27 -0.65
N ILE A 179 9.92 5.61 -1.86
CA ILE A 179 10.35 6.97 -2.20
C ILE A 179 9.20 7.96 -2.01
N VAL A 180 8.01 7.65 -2.55
CA VAL A 180 6.83 8.51 -2.43
C VAL A 180 6.37 8.63 -0.97
N ALA A 181 6.43 7.55 -0.20
CA ALA A 181 6.08 7.55 1.21
C ALA A 181 7.02 8.47 2.01
N ASP A 182 8.34 8.37 1.79
CA ASP A 182 9.34 9.21 2.44
C ASP A 182 9.16 10.69 2.09
N GLN A 183 9.03 11.01 0.79
CA GLN A 183 8.83 12.39 0.31
C GLN A 183 7.58 13.04 0.93
N ARG A 184 6.54 12.24 1.20
CA ARG A 184 5.26 12.71 1.74
C ARG A 184 5.14 12.55 3.24
N SER A 185 6.17 11.99 3.87
CA SER A 185 6.13 11.60 5.28
C SER A 185 4.87 10.77 5.56
N ILE A 186 4.72 9.65 4.86
CA ILE A 186 3.67 8.65 5.06
C ILE A 186 4.28 7.46 5.79
N ASP A 187 3.65 7.02 6.88
CA ASP A 187 4.23 5.95 7.71
C ASP A 187 3.69 4.56 7.38
N PHE A 188 2.43 4.47 6.94
CA PHE A 188 1.81 3.22 6.50
C PHE A 188 1.19 3.39 5.12
N VAL A 189 1.47 2.47 4.21
CA VAL A 189 0.82 2.39 2.91
C VAL A 189 0.02 1.09 2.82
N TYR A 190 -1.27 1.20 2.55
CA TYR A 190 -2.14 0.03 2.33
C TYR A 190 -2.41 -0.18 0.86
N ARG A 191 -2.39 -1.44 0.43
CA ARG A 191 -3.02 -1.80 -0.84
C ARG A 191 -4.53 -1.58 -0.76
N PHE A 192 -5.12 -1.04 -1.81
CA PHE A 192 -6.57 -0.98 -1.93
C PHE A 192 -7.03 -0.92 -3.39
N ILE A 193 -8.31 -1.23 -3.59
CA ILE A 193 -9.05 -0.91 -4.81
C ILE A 193 -10.04 0.23 -4.45
N PRO A 194 -10.15 1.30 -5.25
CA PRO A 194 -11.17 2.33 -5.06
C PRO A 194 -12.59 1.77 -5.13
N THR A 195 -13.49 2.26 -4.29
CA THR A 195 -14.90 1.82 -4.28
C THR A 195 -15.67 2.24 -5.54
N LEU A 196 -15.22 3.30 -6.22
CA LEU A 196 -15.78 3.77 -7.48
C LEU A 196 -15.37 2.91 -8.68
N GLU A 197 -14.31 2.10 -8.55
CA GLU A 197 -13.84 1.26 -9.64
C GLU A 197 -14.83 0.11 -9.87
N PRO A 198 -15.28 -0.10 -11.13
CA PRO A 198 -16.22 -1.16 -11.45
C PRO A 198 -15.62 -2.53 -11.17
N PHE A 199 -16.49 -3.50 -10.86
CA PHE A 199 -16.08 -4.89 -10.72
C PHE A 199 -15.72 -5.47 -12.09
N GLY A 200 -14.50 -6.00 -12.20
CA GLY A 200 -13.99 -6.67 -13.40
C GLY A 200 -13.93 -8.18 -13.23
N THR A 201 -15.06 -8.84 -12.94
CA THR A 201 -15.07 -10.24 -12.49
C THR A 201 -16.01 -11.12 -13.31
N GLN A 202 -15.61 -12.35 -13.56
CA GLN A 202 -16.43 -13.36 -14.29
C GLN A 202 -17.08 -14.37 -13.35
N SER A 203 -16.75 -14.35 -12.04
CA SER A 203 -17.29 -15.28 -11.05
C SER A 203 -17.56 -14.60 -9.69
N SER A 204 -18.38 -15.27 -8.87
CA SER A 204 -18.67 -14.84 -7.49
C SER A 204 -17.43 -14.78 -6.60
N GLU A 205 -16.49 -15.69 -6.80
CA GLU A 205 -15.26 -15.79 -6.01
C GLU A 205 -14.34 -14.59 -6.30
N GLN A 206 -14.19 -14.24 -7.58
CA GLN A 206 -13.46 -13.06 -8.00
C GLN A 206 -14.10 -11.77 -7.47
N ALA A 207 -15.44 -11.68 -7.50
CA ALA A 207 -16.18 -10.56 -6.94
C ALA A 207 -15.93 -10.42 -5.43
N MET A 208 -15.94 -11.55 -4.70
CA MET A 208 -15.66 -11.55 -3.27
C MET A 208 -14.23 -11.10 -2.95
N LEU A 209 -13.24 -11.57 -3.72
CA LEU A 209 -11.85 -11.13 -3.56
C LEU A 209 -11.73 -9.61 -3.79
N GLN A 210 -12.39 -9.10 -4.84
CA GLN A 210 -12.42 -7.67 -5.12
C GLN A 210 -13.12 -6.86 -4.00
N ILE A 211 -14.14 -7.40 -3.34
CA ILE A 211 -14.74 -6.77 -2.14
C ILE A 211 -13.70 -6.72 -1.00
N GLN A 212 -12.99 -7.82 -0.76
CA GLN A 212 -11.99 -7.91 0.32
C GLN A 212 -10.79 -6.99 0.10
N LEU A 213 -10.42 -6.71 -1.16
CA LEU A 213 -9.33 -5.80 -1.52
C LEU A 213 -9.73 -4.32 -1.46
N ARG A 214 -11.01 -3.99 -1.29
CA ARG A 214 -11.48 -2.62 -1.02
C ARG A 214 -11.32 -2.30 0.47
N THR A 215 -10.07 -2.24 0.92
CA THR A 215 -9.67 -2.01 2.32
C THR A 215 -10.38 -0.79 2.93
N PHE A 216 -10.49 0.30 2.16
CA PHE A 216 -11.19 1.50 2.58
C PHE A 216 -12.52 1.65 1.85
N LEU A 217 -13.62 1.76 2.61
CA LEU A 217 -14.95 2.02 2.06
C LEU A 217 -15.26 3.52 1.92
N LYS A 218 -14.66 4.32 2.80
CA LYS A 218 -14.71 5.79 2.79
C LYS A 218 -13.37 6.32 3.27
N TYR A 219 -12.80 7.23 2.52
CA TYR A 219 -11.49 7.81 2.76
C TYR A 219 -11.42 9.20 2.11
N PRO A 220 -10.56 10.10 2.59
CA PRO A 220 -10.22 11.31 1.85
C PRO A 220 -9.43 10.95 0.58
N ASP A 221 -9.72 11.60 -0.54
CA ASP A 221 -9.02 11.33 -1.82
C ASP A 221 -7.50 11.50 -1.70
N ALA A 222 -7.04 12.41 -0.83
CA ALA A 222 -5.62 12.65 -0.57
C ALA A 222 -4.86 11.46 0.05
N VAL A 223 -5.56 10.43 0.54
CA VAL A 223 -4.93 9.18 1.01
C VAL A 223 -4.44 8.34 -0.17
N ASP A 224 -5.09 8.43 -1.34
CA ASP A 224 -4.68 7.70 -2.53
C ASP A 224 -3.42 8.34 -3.14
N ILE A 225 -2.30 7.63 -3.03
CA ILE A 225 -1.00 8.05 -3.59
C ILE A 225 -0.68 7.37 -4.92
N THR A 226 -1.63 6.63 -5.52
CA THR A 226 -1.41 5.86 -6.76
C THR A 226 -0.79 6.71 -7.87
N GLN A 227 -1.31 7.92 -8.09
CA GLN A 227 -0.76 8.79 -9.14
C GLN A 227 0.68 9.20 -8.85
N HIS A 228 1.04 9.43 -7.59
CA HIS A 228 2.40 9.81 -7.23
C HIS A 228 3.39 8.66 -7.42
N VAL A 229 2.95 7.42 -7.19
CA VAL A 229 3.77 6.24 -7.47
C VAL A 229 3.90 6.02 -8.98
N LEU A 230 2.84 6.27 -9.76
CA LEU A 230 2.92 6.26 -11.22
C LEU A 230 3.91 7.32 -11.74
N ASP A 231 3.83 8.54 -11.22
CA ASP A 231 4.72 9.63 -11.60
C ASP A 231 6.19 9.30 -11.26
N GLU A 232 6.47 8.67 -10.10
CA GLU A 232 7.82 8.24 -9.70
C GLU A 232 8.37 7.11 -10.60
N LEU A 233 7.48 6.27 -11.15
CA LEU A 233 7.83 5.20 -12.09
C LEU A 233 7.88 5.67 -13.56
N ASP A 234 7.70 6.96 -13.83
CA ASP A 234 7.55 7.52 -15.18
C ASP A 234 6.43 6.85 -16.00
N LEU A 235 5.31 6.50 -15.33
CA LEU A 235 4.13 5.87 -15.94
C LEU A 235 2.94 6.86 -16.02
N GLU A 236 2.31 6.98 -17.19
CA GLU A 236 1.07 7.76 -17.39
C GLU A 236 -0.19 6.98 -16.98
#